data_AF-A0A2Y9QZS4-F1
#
_entry.id   AF-A0A2Y9QZS4-F1
#
_cell.length_a   1.000
_cell.length_b   1.000
_cell.length_c   1.000
_cell.angle_alpha   90.00
_cell.angle_beta   90.00
_cell.angle_gamma   90.00
#
_symmetry.space_group_name_H-M   'P 1'
#
loop_
_entity.id
_entity.type
_entity.pdbx_description
1 polymer ?
#
loop_
_entity_poly.entity_id
_entity_poly.type
_entity_poly.pdbx_seq_one_letter_code
_entity_poly.pdbx_strand_id
1 'polypeptide(L)'
;MGSRYLLLLSGLSILLALSGDAVVSNAQVCGVVGQPVTLPCTYSGTLVPMCWGRGTCSLLGCRDLIVHTNRSHVTFQKDYRYKLKGSLLARNVSLTIENAVKTDSGLYCCRIEYWGLGNDKKLTIALEIKGEDNGNKTQPLVDVCISEDAARTWIQLKNTWSNGTKKDIAQRATQLIQEVELTVWKQTFASPGRHENSVLDIVYETKRCCETSKKTILEAGNNTMDIDCTHAFKETTRDQRAVALITYRALGDILNGTFFNDRKRLQEVQLNSHVVSGTIGLKKKIYLSKPVFLTFKHTQAVGTETKHLCVYWEASKEGGSWSTEGCSHMGSNNSHTTCQCFHLSSFAVLVGLTPKADLVLTVITYVGLSLSLLCLLLAAVTFLLCQPIQNTSTSLHLQLSLCLFLAHLLFLVGINQTKPKALCSVIAGALHYLYLASFTWMFLEGLHLFLTVRNLKVANYTSAGRFKKRFMYPFGYGIPAVIVAVSAGAGHKNYGTNTHCWLKLDKGFIWSFTGPVAVIILVGTQGQVYWCASAGALIV
;
A
#
# COMPACT_ATOMS: atom_id res chain seq x y z
N MET A 1 33.20 71.80 -34.16
CA MET A 1 31.73 71.69 -34.10
C MET A 1 31.33 70.37 -34.73
N GLY A 2 30.65 69.47 -34.02
CA GLY A 2 30.21 68.19 -34.60
C GLY A 2 30.25 66.97 -33.68
N SER A 3 30.56 67.11 -32.39
CA SER A 3 30.42 66.02 -31.39
C SER A 3 29.22 66.27 -30.47
N ARG A 4 28.04 66.50 -31.06
CA ARG A 4 26.75 66.59 -30.35
C ARG A 4 25.57 65.91 -31.08
N TYR A 5 25.82 65.18 -32.17
CA TYR A 5 24.75 64.52 -32.96
C TYR A 5 24.84 62.98 -33.01
N LEU A 6 25.78 62.35 -32.30
CA LEU A 6 25.91 60.88 -32.25
C LEU A 6 25.41 60.23 -30.94
N LEU A 7 24.88 61.00 -29.99
CA LEU A 7 24.29 60.48 -28.74
C LEU A 7 22.75 60.53 -28.71
N LEU A 8 22.11 60.95 -29.80
CA LEU A 8 20.65 61.02 -29.92
C LEU A 8 20.02 59.86 -30.71
N LEU A 9 20.83 58.96 -31.28
CA LEU A 9 20.34 57.80 -32.04
C LEU A 9 20.55 56.44 -31.33
N SER A 10 21.26 56.38 -30.20
CA SER A 10 21.30 55.20 -29.33
C SER A 10 20.25 55.23 -28.20
N GLY A 11 19.54 56.36 -28.04
CA GLY A 11 18.50 56.55 -27.02
C GLY A 11 17.07 56.25 -27.50
N LEU A 12 16.83 56.13 -28.81
CA LEU A 12 15.49 55.84 -29.35
C LEU A 12 15.21 54.35 -29.61
N SER A 13 16.24 53.49 -29.65
CA SER A 13 16.06 52.04 -29.74
C SER A 13 15.89 51.35 -28.39
N ILE A 14 16.05 52.07 -27.27
CA ILE A 14 15.79 51.58 -25.91
C ILE A 14 14.41 52.03 -25.40
N LEU A 15 13.73 52.93 -26.12
CA LEU A 15 12.36 53.38 -25.82
C LEU A 15 11.25 52.69 -26.66
N LEU A 16 11.62 51.73 -27.52
CA LEU A 16 10.68 50.86 -28.25
C LEU A 16 10.75 49.38 -27.83
N ALA A 17 11.47 49.06 -26.75
CA ALA A 17 11.61 47.70 -26.20
C ALA A 17 11.07 47.55 -24.77
N LEU A 18 10.16 48.44 -24.35
CA LEU A 18 9.42 48.34 -23.09
C LEU A 18 7.91 48.23 -23.35
N SER A 19 7.52 47.25 -24.16
CA SER A 19 6.14 46.73 -24.21
C SER A 19 6.14 45.20 -24.13
N GLY A 20 7.01 44.66 -23.26
CA GLY A 20 6.86 43.30 -22.76
C GLY A 20 5.98 43.37 -21.52
N ASP A 21 4.66 43.33 -21.71
CA ASP A 21 3.71 43.32 -20.60
C ASP A 21 4.04 42.15 -19.66
N ALA A 22 4.34 42.54 -18.42
CA ALA A 22 4.55 41.65 -17.30
C ALA A 22 3.29 40.80 -17.07
N VAL A 23 3.50 39.48 -16.96
CA VAL A 23 2.71 38.49 -16.20
C VAL A 23 1.19 38.77 -16.16
N VAL A 24 0.46 38.32 -17.18
CA VAL A 24 -1.00 38.27 -17.15
C VAL A 24 -1.44 36.98 -16.45
N SER A 25 -1.86 37.11 -15.19
CA SER A 25 -2.53 36.02 -14.46
C SER A 25 -3.94 35.86 -15.01
N ASN A 26 -4.21 34.84 -15.82
CA ASN A 26 -5.55 34.61 -16.39
C ASN A 26 -6.36 33.66 -15.48
N ALA A 27 -7.18 34.21 -14.61
CA ALA A 27 -8.28 33.47 -13.99
C ALA A 27 -9.41 33.31 -15.03
N GLN A 28 -9.95 32.11 -15.21
CA GLN A 28 -11.10 31.86 -16.09
C GLN A 28 -12.35 31.61 -15.24
N VAL A 29 -13.43 32.34 -15.52
CA VAL A 29 -14.72 32.25 -14.83
C VAL A 29 -15.79 31.94 -15.87
N CYS A 30 -16.62 30.93 -15.61
CA CYS A 30 -17.74 30.58 -16.47
C CYS A 30 -19.05 30.98 -15.79
N GLY A 31 -19.98 31.55 -16.56
CA GLY A 31 -21.33 31.90 -16.11
C GLY A 31 -22.40 31.28 -17.02
N VAL A 32 -23.65 31.33 -16.58
CA VAL A 32 -24.82 30.91 -17.35
C VAL A 32 -25.71 32.13 -17.57
N VAL A 33 -26.35 32.23 -18.74
CA VAL A 33 -27.31 33.30 -19.04
C VAL A 33 -28.38 33.37 -17.94
N GLY A 34 -28.70 34.58 -17.48
CA GLY A 34 -29.72 34.84 -16.47
C GLY A 34 -29.25 34.68 -15.02
N GLN A 35 -28.13 34.02 -14.75
CA GLN A 35 -27.60 33.82 -13.39
C GLN A 35 -26.58 34.90 -12.98
N PRO A 36 -26.43 35.20 -11.67
CA PRO A 36 -25.38 36.10 -11.21
C PRO A 36 -24.01 35.41 -11.29
N VAL A 37 -23.01 36.08 -11.88
CA VAL A 37 -21.63 35.57 -11.98
C VAL A 37 -20.68 36.49 -11.23
N THR A 38 -19.75 35.92 -10.45
CA THR A 38 -18.80 36.71 -9.64
C THR A 38 -17.37 36.51 -10.12
N LEU A 39 -16.72 37.62 -10.47
CA LEU A 39 -15.33 37.70 -10.85
C LEU A 39 -14.48 37.97 -9.60
N PRO A 40 -13.62 37.02 -9.19
CA PRO A 40 -12.91 37.12 -7.92
C PRO A 40 -11.79 38.16 -7.99
N CYS A 41 -11.76 39.08 -7.03
CA CYS A 41 -10.62 39.96 -6.85
C CYS A 41 -10.46 40.33 -5.37
N THR A 42 -9.31 39.99 -4.80
CA THR A 42 -8.99 40.23 -3.39
C THR A 42 -7.56 40.74 -3.23
N TYR A 43 -7.34 41.51 -2.17
CA TYR A 43 -6.02 42.03 -1.84
C TYR A 43 -5.76 42.06 -0.34
N SER A 44 -4.51 42.30 0.04
CA SER A 44 -4.08 42.37 1.42
C SER A 44 -3.36 43.69 1.63
N GLY A 45 -3.53 44.30 2.81
CA GLY A 45 -2.92 45.59 3.14
C GLY A 45 -3.94 46.65 3.55
N THR A 46 -3.53 47.92 3.39
CA THR A 46 -4.32 49.12 3.69
C THR A 46 -5.43 49.33 2.68
N LEU A 47 -6.55 49.94 3.10
CA LEU A 47 -7.64 50.29 2.20
C LEU A 47 -7.15 51.29 1.14
N VAL A 48 -7.18 50.85 -0.11
CA VAL A 48 -6.78 51.65 -1.27
C VAL A 48 -7.90 51.69 -2.32
N PRO A 49 -7.91 52.70 -3.20
CA PRO A 49 -8.84 52.74 -4.33
C PRO A 49 -8.69 51.52 -5.23
N MET A 50 -9.76 51.16 -5.93
CA MET A 50 -9.71 50.13 -6.96
C MET A 50 -10.66 50.47 -8.11
N CYS A 51 -10.40 49.84 -9.25
CA CYS A 51 -11.29 49.88 -10.39
C CYS A 51 -11.46 48.51 -11.06
N TRP A 52 -12.64 48.34 -11.66
CA TRP A 52 -12.95 47.29 -12.62
C TRP A 52 -13.20 47.89 -14.00
N GLY A 53 -12.66 47.29 -15.05
CA GLY A 53 -12.89 47.69 -16.44
C GLY A 53 -12.97 46.50 -17.39
N ARG A 54 -13.51 46.67 -18.60
CA ARG A 54 -13.44 45.64 -19.65
C ARG A 54 -12.08 45.66 -20.36
N GLY A 55 -11.64 44.48 -20.77
CA GLY A 55 -10.35 44.26 -21.44
C GLY A 55 -9.21 43.93 -20.47
N THR A 56 -7.99 43.98 -21.00
CA THR A 56 -6.76 43.76 -20.22
C THR A 56 -6.41 44.98 -19.37
N CYS A 57 -5.65 44.77 -18.29
CA CYS A 57 -5.23 45.85 -17.42
C CYS A 57 -4.19 46.78 -18.07
N SER A 58 -4.60 48.02 -18.40
CA SER A 58 -3.72 49.05 -18.96
C SER A 58 -2.73 49.61 -17.93
N LEU A 59 -1.69 50.32 -18.41
CA LEU A 59 -0.74 51.06 -17.56
C LEU A 59 -1.38 52.29 -16.89
N LEU A 60 -2.26 53.02 -17.59
CA LEU A 60 -2.75 54.35 -17.19
C LEU A 60 -4.15 54.40 -16.52
N GLY A 61 -4.83 53.26 -16.35
CA GLY A 61 -6.08 53.16 -15.58
C GLY A 61 -6.83 51.87 -15.90
N CYS A 62 -8.08 51.74 -15.46
CA CYS A 62 -9.00 50.75 -16.03
C CYS A 62 -9.59 51.29 -17.34
N ARG A 63 -9.49 50.51 -18.43
CA ARG A 63 -10.19 50.80 -19.69
C ARG A 63 -11.65 50.35 -19.58
N ASP A 64 -12.56 51.08 -20.24
CA ASP A 64 -14.00 50.83 -20.20
C ASP A 64 -14.52 50.56 -18.78
N LEU A 65 -14.43 51.60 -17.94
CA LEU A 65 -14.67 51.53 -16.50
C LEU A 65 -16.08 51.02 -16.18
N ILE A 66 -16.15 50.01 -15.31
CA ILE A 66 -17.39 49.38 -14.84
C ILE A 66 -17.71 49.86 -13.41
N VAL A 67 -16.73 49.75 -12.51
CA VAL A 67 -16.88 50.14 -11.09
C VAL A 67 -15.59 50.79 -10.61
N HIS A 68 -15.70 51.85 -9.80
CA HIS A 68 -14.57 52.47 -9.11
C HIS A 68 -14.91 52.80 -7.66
N THR A 69 -13.93 52.68 -6.76
CA THR A 69 -14.07 52.96 -5.32
C THR A 69 -13.02 53.96 -4.84
N ASN A 70 -13.39 54.84 -3.89
CA ASN A 70 -12.47 55.80 -3.25
C ASN A 70 -12.05 55.31 -1.85
N ARG A 71 -11.69 54.02 -1.72
CA ARG A 71 -11.28 53.27 -0.51
C ARG A 71 -12.40 52.64 0.34
N SER A 72 -13.46 53.38 0.68
CA SER A 72 -14.49 52.88 1.63
C SER A 72 -15.86 52.60 1.01
N HIS A 73 -16.17 53.18 -0.14
CA HIS A 73 -17.45 53.03 -0.82
C HIS A 73 -17.29 53.13 -2.34
N VAL A 74 -18.31 52.66 -3.07
CA VAL A 74 -18.40 52.75 -4.53
C VAL A 74 -18.69 54.19 -4.93
N THR A 75 -17.84 54.74 -5.79
CA THR A 75 -17.95 56.13 -6.29
C THR A 75 -18.46 56.21 -7.72
N PHE A 76 -18.29 55.14 -8.49
CA PHE A 76 -18.78 55.05 -9.86
C PHE A 76 -19.23 53.62 -10.14
N GLN A 77 -20.35 53.50 -10.83
CA GLN A 77 -20.94 52.23 -11.26
C GLN A 77 -21.64 52.46 -12.61
N LYS A 78 -21.21 51.73 -13.65
CA LYS A 78 -21.71 51.89 -15.03
C LYS A 78 -23.15 51.41 -15.22
N ASP A 79 -23.50 50.29 -14.58
CA ASP A 79 -24.81 49.64 -14.69
C ASP A 79 -25.20 49.05 -13.33
N TYR A 80 -26.49 49.09 -13.00
CA TYR A 80 -27.02 48.59 -11.72
C TYR A 80 -26.75 47.09 -11.50
N ARG A 81 -26.61 46.30 -12.57
CA ARG A 81 -26.29 44.86 -12.53
C ARG A 81 -24.88 44.56 -12.01
N TYR A 82 -23.95 45.52 -12.04
CA TYR A 82 -22.58 45.35 -11.57
C TYR A 82 -22.45 45.68 -10.07
N LYS A 83 -22.46 44.67 -9.20
CA LYS A 83 -22.42 44.82 -7.74
C LYS A 83 -21.09 44.37 -7.15
N LEU A 84 -20.56 45.13 -6.19
CA LEU A 84 -19.50 44.64 -5.30
C LEU A 84 -20.16 44.11 -4.03
N LYS A 85 -20.50 42.82 -4.01
CA LYS A 85 -21.16 42.19 -2.84
C LYS A 85 -20.18 41.83 -1.72
N GLY A 86 -18.87 41.86 -1.98
CA GLY A 86 -17.84 41.67 -0.97
C GLY A 86 -17.72 42.83 0.01
N SER A 87 -17.22 42.58 1.21
CA SER A 87 -16.89 43.64 2.16
C SER A 87 -15.59 44.33 1.76
N LEU A 88 -15.66 45.64 1.45
CA LEU A 88 -14.49 46.48 1.18
C LEU A 88 -13.54 46.49 2.39
N LEU A 89 -14.07 46.45 3.62
CA LEU A 89 -13.29 46.32 4.85
C LEU A 89 -12.57 44.97 4.97
N ALA A 90 -13.12 43.91 4.36
CA ALA A 90 -12.47 42.60 4.27
C ALA A 90 -11.52 42.49 3.06
N ARG A 91 -11.30 43.58 2.30
CA ARG A 91 -10.47 43.64 1.08
C ARG A 91 -10.94 42.66 0.00
N ASN A 92 -12.24 42.34 0.00
CA ASN A 92 -12.89 41.59 -1.04
C ASN A 92 -13.59 42.55 -2.00
N VAL A 93 -12.98 42.73 -3.16
CA VAL A 93 -13.37 43.67 -4.21
C VAL A 93 -13.87 42.92 -5.45
N SER A 94 -14.40 41.71 -5.25
CA SER A 94 -14.93 40.85 -6.31
C SER A 94 -16.17 41.48 -6.95
N LEU A 95 -16.25 41.41 -8.27
CA LEU A 95 -17.33 41.98 -9.07
C LEU A 95 -18.39 40.93 -9.38
N THR A 96 -19.62 41.13 -8.93
CA THR A 96 -20.78 40.31 -9.28
C THR A 96 -21.58 40.99 -10.38
N ILE A 97 -21.82 40.29 -11.49
CA ILE A 97 -22.69 40.70 -12.59
C ILE A 97 -24.03 39.99 -12.39
N GLU A 98 -25.09 40.72 -12.07
CA GLU A 98 -26.44 40.17 -11.93
C GLU A 98 -27.11 39.99 -13.31
N ASN A 99 -27.94 38.95 -13.46
CA ASN A 99 -28.63 38.61 -14.70
C ASN A 99 -27.68 38.63 -15.92
N ALA A 100 -26.62 37.83 -15.88
CA ALA A 100 -25.56 37.85 -16.89
C ALA A 100 -26.09 37.47 -18.28
N VAL A 101 -25.65 38.14 -19.33
CA VAL A 101 -26.04 37.85 -20.72
C VAL A 101 -24.85 37.39 -21.55
N LYS A 102 -25.07 36.71 -22.68
CA LYS A 102 -23.98 36.14 -23.50
C LYS A 102 -22.92 37.19 -23.93
N THR A 103 -23.35 38.44 -24.15
CA THR A 103 -22.49 39.60 -24.49
C THR A 103 -21.65 40.12 -23.32
N ASP A 104 -21.88 39.63 -22.09
CA ASP A 104 -21.02 39.91 -20.95
C ASP A 104 -19.72 39.08 -20.98
N SER A 105 -19.60 38.10 -21.89
CA SER A 105 -18.36 37.35 -22.10
C SER A 105 -17.23 38.24 -22.60
N GLY A 106 -16.01 37.99 -22.13
CA GLY A 106 -14.83 38.75 -22.49
C GLY A 106 -13.84 38.89 -21.34
N LEU A 107 -12.83 39.73 -21.54
CA LEU A 107 -11.82 40.01 -20.53
C LEU A 107 -12.28 41.14 -19.60
N TYR A 108 -11.92 41.03 -18.33
CA TYR A 108 -12.15 42.03 -17.30
C TYR A 108 -10.85 42.29 -16.54
N CYS A 109 -10.58 43.55 -16.24
CA CYS A 109 -9.44 43.96 -15.44
C CYS A 109 -9.91 44.40 -14.05
N CYS A 110 -9.36 43.80 -13.00
CA CYS A 110 -9.36 44.35 -11.66
C CYS A 110 -8.02 45.03 -11.39
N ARG A 111 -8.03 46.31 -11.01
CA ARG A 111 -6.84 47.07 -10.64
C ARG A 111 -7.01 47.65 -9.25
N ILE A 112 -6.07 47.34 -8.36
CA ILE A 112 -5.97 47.88 -7.01
C ILE A 112 -4.85 48.92 -7.02
N GLU A 113 -5.19 50.16 -6.68
CA GLU A 113 -4.36 51.34 -6.92
C GLU A 113 -3.52 51.67 -5.69
N TYR A 114 -2.25 51.28 -5.69
CA TYR A 114 -1.33 51.61 -4.61
C TYR A 114 -0.63 52.94 -4.91
N TRP A 115 -0.19 53.63 -3.86
CA TRP A 115 0.54 54.88 -4.05
C TRP A 115 1.94 54.59 -4.65
N GLY A 116 2.25 55.23 -5.78
CA GLY A 116 3.51 55.06 -6.53
C GLY A 116 3.34 54.47 -7.93
N LEU A 117 4.15 54.93 -8.89
CA LEU A 117 4.04 54.54 -10.29
C LEU A 117 4.41 53.05 -10.49
N GLY A 118 3.47 52.23 -10.99
CA GLY A 118 3.73 50.81 -11.26
C GLY A 118 3.53 49.86 -10.08
N ASN A 119 3.07 50.36 -8.92
CA ASN A 119 2.83 49.54 -7.73
C ASN A 119 1.45 48.86 -7.71
N ASP A 120 0.63 49.08 -8.74
CA ASP A 120 -0.74 48.59 -8.78
C ASP A 120 -0.81 47.08 -8.93
N LYS A 121 -1.67 46.45 -8.12
CA LYS A 121 -1.99 45.04 -8.31
C LYS A 121 -3.05 44.92 -9.38
N LYS A 122 -2.69 44.31 -10.51
CA LYS A 122 -3.55 44.12 -11.69
C LYS A 122 -3.87 42.64 -11.84
N LEU A 123 -5.14 42.33 -12.10
CA LEU A 123 -5.63 40.97 -12.34
C LEU A 123 -6.55 41.00 -13.56
N THR A 124 -6.26 40.17 -14.55
CA THR A 124 -7.12 40.02 -15.74
C THR A 124 -7.90 38.71 -15.63
N ILE A 125 -9.20 38.77 -15.87
CA ILE A 125 -10.11 37.62 -15.73
C ILE A 125 -10.86 37.43 -17.04
N ALA A 126 -10.87 36.20 -17.55
CA ALA A 126 -11.66 35.82 -18.70
C ALA A 126 -13.02 35.28 -18.24
N LEU A 127 -14.11 35.92 -18.68
CA LEU A 127 -15.48 35.50 -18.43
C LEU A 127 -16.08 34.87 -19.68
N GLU A 128 -16.63 33.67 -19.57
CA GLU A 128 -17.38 32.99 -20.63
C GLU A 128 -18.80 32.67 -20.15
N ILE A 129 -19.83 33.14 -20.87
CA ILE A 129 -21.23 32.90 -20.53
C ILE A 129 -21.88 31.96 -21.53
N LYS A 130 -22.35 30.82 -21.02
CA LYS A 130 -23.04 29.78 -21.81
C LYS A 130 -24.56 29.99 -21.79
N GLY A 131 -25.21 29.61 -22.88
CA GLY A 131 -26.68 29.73 -23.03
C GLY A 131 -27.43 28.83 -22.04
N GLU A 132 -28.60 29.29 -21.61
CA GLU A 132 -29.53 28.58 -20.74
C GLU A 132 -30.13 27.37 -21.50
N ASP A 133 -29.86 26.16 -21.03
CA ASP A 133 -30.49 24.95 -21.56
C ASP A 133 -31.86 24.80 -20.88
N ASN A 134 -32.94 24.90 -21.68
CA ASN A 134 -34.31 24.88 -21.18
C ASN A 134 -34.68 23.50 -20.63
N GLY A 135 -34.50 23.30 -19.32
CA GLY A 135 -34.87 22.09 -18.61
C GLY A 135 -35.11 22.32 -17.10
N ASN A 136 -36.32 22.76 -16.76
CA ASN A 136 -37.06 22.69 -15.48
C ASN A 136 -36.31 22.45 -14.12
N LYS A 137 -36.50 23.45 -13.23
CA LYS A 137 -36.64 23.42 -11.73
C LYS A 137 -35.41 23.30 -10.79
N THR A 138 -35.05 24.47 -10.25
CA THR A 138 -34.83 24.89 -8.84
C THR A 138 -33.79 24.24 -7.90
N GLN A 139 -32.86 25.13 -7.47
CA GLN A 139 -32.14 25.29 -6.17
C GLN A 139 -30.73 24.68 -5.98
N PRO A 140 -29.86 25.36 -5.19
CA PRO A 140 -28.52 25.76 -5.65
C PRO A 140 -27.37 25.27 -4.73
N LEU A 141 -26.14 25.65 -5.14
CA LEU A 141 -24.82 25.37 -4.56
C LEU A 141 -24.17 24.05 -4.99
N VAL A 142 -23.47 24.09 -6.13
CA VAL A 142 -22.31 23.23 -6.36
C VAL A 142 -21.13 24.12 -6.73
N ASP A 143 -20.27 24.32 -5.76
CA ASP A 143 -18.90 24.79 -5.97
C ASP A 143 -18.09 23.65 -6.63
N VAL A 144 -17.08 24.03 -7.42
CA VAL A 144 -16.09 23.18 -8.10
C VAL A 144 -16.53 22.54 -9.43
N CYS A 145 -15.93 23.00 -10.54
CA CYS A 145 -15.89 22.30 -11.82
C CYS A 145 -15.06 21.01 -11.72
N ILE A 146 -15.65 19.96 -11.14
CA ILE A 146 -15.35 18.61 -11.61
C ILE A 146 -16.21 18.38 -12.85
N SER A 147 -15.70 17.68 -13.87
CA SER A 147 -16.41 17.54 -15.15
C SER A 147 -17.86 17.07 -14.92
N GLU A 148 -18.82 17.66 -15.63
CA GLU A 148 -20.20 17.14 -15.68
C GLU A 148 -20.21 15.64 -15.96
N ASP A 149 -19.21 15.16 -16.72
CA ASP A 149 -18.96 13.74 -16.96
C ASP A 149 -18.74 12.93 -15.69
N ALA A 150 -17.80 13.31 -14.81
CA ALA A 150 -17.51 12.55 -13.60
C ALA A 150 -18.68 12.59 -12.61
N ALA A 151 -19.39 13.73 -12.51
CA ALA A 151 -20.62 13.83 -11.71
C ALA A 151 -21.73 12.92 -12.26
N ARG A 152 -21.93 12.88 -13.58
CA ARG A 152 -22.85 11.95 -14.23
C ARG A 152 -22.45 10.49 -14.02
N THR A 153 -21.16 10.16 -14.19
CA THR A 153 -20.61 8.82 -13.97
C THR A 153 -20.82 8.38 -12.52
N TRP A 154 -20.67 9.27 -11.54
CA TRP A 154 -20.95 8.98 -10.13
C TRP A 154 -22.43 8.68 -9.85
N ILE A 155 -23.34 9.48 -10.41
CA ILE A 155 -24.79 9.23 -10.30
C ILE A 155 -25.14 7.87 -10.94
N GLN A 156 -24.57 7.58 -12.12
CA GLN A 156 -24.75 6.29 -12.78
C GLN A 156 -24.19 5.13 -11.95
N LEU A 157 -23.02 5.31 -11.31
CA LEU A 157 -22.43 4.30 -10.43
C LEU A 157 -23.33 4.03 -9.23
N LYS A 158 -23.85 5.07 -8.57
CA LYS A 158 -24.82 4.94 -7.46
C LYS A 158 -26.08 4.18 -7.88
N ASN A 159 -26.62 4.46 -9.06
CA ASN A 159 -27.78 3.74 -9.59
C ASN A 159 -27.44 2.28 -9.96
N THR A 160 -26.23 2.03 -10.45
CA THR A 160 -25.78 0.68 -10.82
C THR A 160 -25.45 -0.15 -9.58
N TRP A 161 -25.00 0.48 -8.49
CA TRP A 161 -24.66 -0.20 -7.24
C TRP A 161 -25.85 -0.98 -6.66
N SER A 162 -27.07 -0.46 -6.77
CA SER A 162 -28.25 -1.13 -6.19
C SER A 162 -28.70 -2.38 -6.97
N ASN A 163 -28.56 -2.40 -8.30
CA ASN A 163 -29.18 -3.42 -9.17
C ASN A 163 -28.23 -4.04 -10.23
N GLY A 164 -26.97 -3.63 -10.30
CA GLY A 164 -26.03 -4.02 -11.35
C GLY A 164 -25.19 -5.25 -11.00
N THR A 165 -24.54 -5.85 -12.00
CA THR A 165 -23.58 -6.94 -11.74
C THR A 165 -22.28 -6.39 -11.17
N LYS A 166 -21.49 -7.23 -10.47
CA LYS A 166 -20.17 -6.85 -9.97
C LYS A 166 -19.25 -6.29 -11.06
N LYS A 167 -19.32 -6.88 -12.25
CA LYS A 167 -18.52 -6.45 -13.41
C LYS A 167 -18.88 -5.03 -13.84
N ASP A 168 -20.17 -4.72 -13.92
CA ASP A 168 -20.65 -3.39 -14.32
C ASP A 168 -20.28 -2.33 -13.28
N ILE A 169 -20.43 -2.65 -11.99
CA ILE A 169 -20.05 -1.78 -10.87
C ILE A 169 -18.56 -1.45 -10.95
N ALA A 170 -17.71 -2.47 -11.08
CA ALA A 170 -16.27 -2.30 -11.15
C ALA A 170 -15.83 -1.52 -12.39
N GLN A 171 -16.48 -1.74 -13.54
CA GLN A 171 -16.18 -0.99 -14.76
C GLN A 171 -16.52 0.49 -14.62
N ARG A 172 -17.71 0.82 -14.09
CA ARG A 172 -18.12 2.22 -13.84
C ARG A 172 -17.26 2.89 -12.77
N ALA A 173 -16.92 2.18 -11.71
CA ALA A 173 -16.03 2.70 -10.66
C ALA A 173 -14.64 2.99 -11.20
N THR A 174 -14.11 2.10 -12.05
CA THR A 174 -12.83 2.32 -12.74
C THR A 174 -12.87 3.56 -13.63
N GLN A 175 -13.95 3.73 -14.40
CA GLN A 175 -14.14 4.90 -15.26
C GLN A 175 -14.18 6.20 -14.42
N LEU A 176 -14.96 6.21 -13.33
CA LEU A 176 -15.04 7.34 -12.43
C LEU A 176 -13.67 7.71 -11.84
N ILE A 177 -12.94 6.72 -11.31
CA ILE A 177 -11.60 6.93 -10.73
C ILE A 177 -10.69 7.61 -11.76
N GLN A 178 -10.67 7.11 -12.99
CA GLN A 178 -9.84 7.67 -14.07
C GLN A 178 -10.24 9.10 -14.45
N GLU A 179 -11.55 9.39 -14.54
CA GLU A 179 -12.07 10.73 -14.84
C GLU A 179 -11.72 11.73 -13.73
N VAL A 180 -11.86 11.32 -12.47
CA VAL A 180 -11.56 12.14 -11.29
C VAL A 180 -10.05 12.40 -11.17
N GLU A 181 -9.22 11.36 -11.31
CA GLU A 181 -7.76 11.50 -11.30
C GLU A 181 -7.27 12.51 -12.36
N LEU A 182 -7.79 12.42 -13.59
CA LEU A 182 -7.42 13.34 -14.67
C LEU A 182 -7.89 14.77 -14.42
N THR A 183 -9.09 14.94 -13.87
CA THR A 183 -9.68 16.26 -13.60
C THR A 183 -8.95 16.96 -12.46
N VAL A 184 -8.73 16.26 -11.35
CA VAL A 184 -7.96 16.78 -10.21
C VAL A 184 -6.52 17.07 -10.60
N TRP A 185 -5.90 16.21 -11.43
CA TRP A 185 -4.54 16.47 -11.90
C TRP A 185 -4.46 17.76 -12.73
N LYS A 186 -5.41 18.00 -13.66
CA LYS A 186 -5.50 19.27 -14.40
C LYS A 186 -5.66 20.47 -13.46
N GLN A 187 -6.48 20.32 -12.41
CA GLN A 187 -6.70 21.36 -11.40
C GLN A 187 -5.42 21.76 -10.67
N THR A 188 -4.45 20.85 -10.53
CA THR A 188 -3.14 21.15 -9.89
C THR A 188 -2.39 22.30 -10.59
N PHE A 189 -2.60 22.46 -11.91
CA PHE A 189 -1.98 23.54 -12.67
C PHE A 189 -2.73 24.85 -12.51
N ALA A 190 -4.05 24.81 -12.39
CA ALA A 190 -4.89 26.00 -12.20
C ALA A 190 -4.82 26.53 -10.75
N SER A 191 -4.97 25.65 -9.76
CA SER A 191 -5.07 26.01 -8.34
C SER A 191 -4.52 24.89 -7.43
N PRO A 192 -3.19 24.81 -7.23
CA PRO A 192 -2.61 23.84 -6.31
C PRO A 192 -3.07 24.11 -4.86
N GLY A 193 -3.30 23.06 -4.09
CA GLY A 193 -3.77 23.18 -2.71
C GLY A 193 -4.74 22.05 -2.32
N ARG A 194 -5.40 22.25 -1.17
CA ARG A 194 -6.41 21.35 -0.62
C ARG A 194 -7.80 21.78 -1.05
N HIS A 195 -8.59 20.81 -1.48
CA HIS A 195 -9.93 21.03 -2.02
C HIS A 195 -10.84 19.86 -1.62
N GLU A 196 -12.15 20.11 -1.68
CA GLU A 196 -13.18 19.13 -1.39
C GLU A 196 -14.30 19.27 -2.42
N ASN A 197 -14.93 18.15 -2.79
CA ASN A 197 -16.12 18.15 -3.63
C ASN A 197 -17.18 17.25 -3.00
N SER A 198 -18.28 17.86 -2.59
CA SER A 198 -19.39 17.19 -1.91
C SER A 198 -20.22 16.29 -2.82
N VAL A 199 -20.31 16.59 -4.12
CA VAL A 199 -21.07 15.80 -5.09
C VAL A 199 -20.46 14.41 -5.25
N LEU A 200 -19.13 14.36 -5.42
CA LEU A 200 -18.37 13.11 -5.53
C LEU A 200 -17.94 12.54 -4.18
N ASP A 201 -18.15 13.28 -3.09
CA ASP A 201 -17.71 12.94 -1.74
C ASP A 201 -16.21 12.62 -1.66
N ILE A 202 -15.40 13.54 -2.21
CA ILE A 202 -13.94 13.44 -2.28
C ILE A 202 -13.26 14.62 -1.60
N VAL A 203 -12.09 14.35 -1.00
CA VAL A 203 -11.14 15.36 -0.53
C VAL A 203 -9.83 15.12 -1.24
N TYR A 204 -9.17 16.17 -1.72
CA TYR A 204 -7.91 16.01 -2.41
C TYR A 204 -6.92 17.15 -2.11
N GLU A 205 -5.64 16.82 -2.15
CA GLU A 205 -4.56 17.80 -2.11
C GLU A 205 -3.71 17.65 -3.36
N THR A 206 -3.31 18.79 -3.92
CA THR A 206 -2.51 18.88 -5.14
C THR A 206 -1.27 19.72 -4.89
N LYS A 207 -0.11 19.26 -5.34
CA LYS A 207 1.16 19.98 -5.21
C LYS A 207 1.96 19.91 -6.50
N ARG A 208 2.65 21.00 -6.81
CA ARG A 208 3.66 21.04 -7.88
C ARG A 208 4.97 20.50 -7.33
N CYS A 209 5.61 19.62 -8.08
CA CYS A 209 6.93 19.08 -7.74
C CYS A 209 8.01 20.07 -8.22
N CYS A 210 8.84 20.55 -7.31
CA CYS A 210 10.05 21.33 -7.65
C CYS A 210 11.26 20.40 -7.77
N GLU A 211 12.25 20.77 -8.58
CA GLU A 211 13.45 19.95 -8.82
C GLU A 211 14.31 19.69 -7.58
N THR A 212 14.21 20.53 -6.56
CA THR A 212 14.99 20.45 -5.32
C THR A 212 14.31 19.64 -4.21
N SER A 213 13.00 19.37 -4.30
CA SER A 213 12.27 18.63 -3.26
C SER A 213 12.44 17.12 -3.44
N LYS A 214 13.35 16.52 -2.65
CA LYS A 214 13.54 15.06 -2.60
C LYS A 214 12.31 14.30 -2.06
N LYS A 215 11.45 14.98 -1.30
CA LYS A 215 10.35 14.35 -0.57
C LYS A 215 9.15 15.28 -0.49
N THR A 216 8.00 14.83 -0.99
CA THR A 216 6.74 15.59 -0.99
C THR A 216 5.69 14.80 -0.25
N ILE A 217 5.12 15.39 0.80
CA ILE A 217 4.04 14.79 1.58
C ILE A 217 2.73 15.47 1.18
N LEU A 218 1.74 14.66 0.84
CA LEU A 218 0.36 15.08 0.60
C LEU A 218 -0.55 14.50 1.67
N GLU A 219 -1.61 15.21 2.00
CA GLU A 219 -2.60 14.83 2.99
C GLU A 219 -4.02 15.14 2.49
N ALA A 220 -4.87 14.11 2.47
CA ALA A 220 -6.27 14.22 2.11
C ALA A 220 -7.10 13.31 3.02
N GLY A 221 -8.12 13.87 3.69
CA GLY A 221 -9.03 13.09 4.55
C GLY A 221 -8.35 12.30 5.67
N ASN A 222 -7.32 12.86 6.32
CA ASN A 222 -6.45 12.20 7.31
C ASN A 222 -5.65 10.99 6.79
N ASN A 223 -5.55 10.82 5.47
CA ASN A 223 -4.62 9.90 4.84
C ASN A 223 -3.45 10.69 4.30
N THR A 224 -2.25 10.11 4.32
CA THR A 224 -1.04 10.78 3.82
C THR A 224 -0.35 9.95 2.75
N MET A 225 0.23 10.64 1.77
CA MET A 225 1.08 10.05 0.75
C MET A 225 2.43 10.74 0.73
N ASP A 226 3.49 9.94 0.76
CA ASP A 226 4.87 10.36 0.75
C ASP A 226 5.55 9.84 -0.52
N ILE A 227 5.92 10.77 -1.40
CA ILE A 227 6.46 10.49 -2.73
C ILE A 227 7.75 11.27 -3.00
N ASP A 228 8.70 10.60 -3.65
CA ASP A 228 9.92 11.21 -4.18
C ASP A 228 9.67 11.70 -5.62
N CYS A 229 9.42 13.01 -5.77
CA CYS A 229 9.16 13.65 -7.05
C CYS A 229 10.31 13.46 -8.06
N THR A 230 11.57 13.31 -7.63
CA THR A 230 12.70 13.21 -8.58
C THR A 230 12.67 11.90 -9.37
N HIS A 231 12.17 10.84 -8.76
CA HIS A 231 12.06 9.53 -9.39
C HIS A 231 10.68 9.29 -10.03
N ALA A 232 9.62 9.92 -9.52
CA ALA A 232 8.27 9.75 -10.05
C ALA A 232 8.09 10.22 -11.50
N PHE A 233 8.92 11.16 -11.96
CA PHE A 233 8.86 11.72 -13.32
C PHE A 233 10.04 11.28 -14.21
N LYS A 234 10.86 10.30 -13.78
CA LYS A 234 12.09 9.91 -14.49
C LYS A 234 11.84 9.40 -15.92
N GLU A 235 10.68 8.81 -16.18
CA GLU A 235 10.26 8.32 -17.51
C GLU A 235 9.36 9.30 -18.27
N THR A 236 9.04 10.47 -17.71
CA THR A 236 8.10 11.43 -18.31
C THR A 236 8.83 12.63 -18.90
N THR A 237 8.62 12.90 -20.18
CA THR A 237 9.16 14.07 -20.90
C THR A 237 8.34 15.35 -20.73
N ARG A 238 7.42 15.40 -19.75
CA ARG A 238 6.53 16.56 -19.55
C ARG A 238 7.23 17.65 -18.74
N ASP A 239 7.17 18.89 -19.23
CA ASP A 239 7.65 20.11 -18.53
C ASP A 239 6.89 20.40 -17.23
N GLN A 240 5.72 19.77 -17.06
CA GLN A 240 4.79 20.00 -15.98
C GLN A 240 4.78 18.83 -14.98
N ARG A 241 5.42 19.03 -13.82
CA ARG A 241 5.52 18.03 -12.74
C ARG A 241 4.54 18.36 -11.60
N ALA A 242 3.49 17.57 -11.48
CA ALA A 242 2.44 17.75 -10.48
C ALA A 242 1.96 16.41 -9.96
N VAL A 243 1.69 16.35 -8.65
CA VAL A 243 1.18 15.17 -7.97
C VAL A 243 -0.08 15.53 -7.18
N ALA A 244 -1.04 14.62 -7.17
CA ALA A 244 -2.28 14.75 -6.43
C ALA A 244 -2.53 13.52 -5.56
N LEU A 245 -3.10 13.75 -4.38
CA LEU A 245 -3.65 12.74 -3.49
C LEU A 245 -5.15 12.96 -3.36
N ILE A 246 -5.95 11.94 -3.65
CA ILE A 246 -7.41 11.99 -3.64
C ILE A 246 -7.90 10.94 -2.67
N THR A 247 -8.79 11.31 -1.74
CA THR A 247 -9.48 10.39 -0.84
C THR A 247 -10.96 10.36 -1.19
N TYR A 248 -11.47 9.18 -1.50
CA TYR A 248 -12.88 8.93 -1.76
C TYR A 248 -13.54 8.39 -0.49
N ARG A 249 -14.48 9.16 0.09
CA ARG A 249 -15.10 8.78 1.37
C ARG A 249 -16.12 7.65 1.20
N ALA A 250 -17.01 7.75 0.21
CA ALA A 250 -18.08 6.78 -0.06
C ALA A 250 -17.71 5.64 -1.05
N LEU A 251 -16.62 5.75 -1.81
CA LEU A 251 -16.29 4.73 -2.82
C LEU A 251 -15.93 3.37 -2.20
N GLY A 252 -15.47 3.36 -0.94
CA GLY A 252 -15.15 2.14 -0.20
C GLY A 252 -16.36 1.25 0.09
N ASP A 253 -17.55 1.84 0.22
CA ASP A 253 -18.80 1.10 0.44
C ASP A 253 -19.21 0.32 -0.81
N ILE A 254 -18.90 0.88 -1.99
CA ILE A 254 -19.16 0.30 -3.32
C ILE A 254 -18.08 -0.74 -3.63
N LEU A 255 -16.81 -0.36 -3.57
CA LEU A 255 -15.67 -1.24 -3.85
C LEU A 255 -15.21 -1.99 -2.59
N ASN A 256 -16.13 -2.76 -2.00
CA ASN A 256 -15.87 -3.47 -0.76
C ASN A 256 -14.90 -4.67 -0.90
N GLY A 257 -14.64 -5.37 0.21
CA GLY A 257 -13.75 -6.54 0.25
C GLY A 257 -14.18 -7.71 -0.66
N THR A 258 -15.39 -7.70 -1.22
CA THR A 258 -15.85 -8.77 -2.11
C THR A 258 -15.21 -8.74 -3.51
N PHE A 259 -14.53 -7.66 -3.87
CA PHE A 259 -13.73 -7.55 -5.09
C PHE A 259 -12.30 -8.07 -4.92
N PHE A 260 -11.97 -8.64 -3.76
CA PHE A 260 -10.69 -9.31 -3.52
C PHE A 260 -10.77 -10.78 -3.92
N ASN A 261 -9.90 -11.19 -4.86
CA ASN A 261 -9.90 -12.54 -5.43
C ASN A 261 -9.12 -13.56 -4.56
N ASP A 262 -8.06 -13.15 -3.85
CA ASP A 262 -7.22 -14.06 -3.05
C ASP A 262 -7.77 -14.31 -1.63
N ARG A 263 -9.04 -14.69 -1.53
CA ARG A 263 -9.70 -14.96 -0.24
C ARG A 263 -9.28 -16.28 0.40
N LYS A 264 -8.58 -17.15 -0.33
CA LYS A 264 -8.24 -18.52 0.14
C LYS A 264 -7.40 -18.53 1.42
N ARG A 265 -6.79 -17.39 1.79
CA ARG A 265 -5.89 -17.26 2.94
C ARG A 265 -6.52 -16.54 4.15
N LEU A 266 -7.74 -16.02 4.04
CA LEU A 266 -8.38 -15.17 5.04
C LEU A 266 -9.88 -15.45 5.15
N GLN A 267 -10.40 -15.50 6.37
CA GLN A 267 -11.83 -15.48 6.65
C GLN A 267 -12.29 -14.02 6.73
N GLU A 268 -13.49 -13.73 6.21
CA GLU A 268 -14.15 -12.42 6.32
C GLU A 268 -13.27 -11.21 5.97
N VAL A 269 -12.97 -11.06 4.68
CA VAL A 269 -12.21 -9.91 4.18
C VAL A 269 -13.12 -8.67 4.08
N GLN A 270 -12.80 -7.63 4.83
CA GLN A 270 -13.52 -6.36 4.86
C GLN A 270 -12.59 -5.19 4.56
N LEU A 271 -13.15 -4.08 4.06
CA LEU A 271 -12.43 -2.84 3.80
C LEU A 271 -12.38 -2.01 5.08
N ASN A 272 -11.19 -1.58 5.50
CA ASN A 272 -11.00 -0.82 6.74
C ASN A 272 -10.35 0.56 6.52
N SER A 273 -10.38 1.07 5.28
CA SER A 273 -9.95 2.43 4.97
C SER A 273 -10.82 3.02 3.88
N HIS A 274 -10.78 4.34 3.76
CA HIS A 274 -11.23 5.00 2.54
C HIS A 274 -10.34 4.61 1.35
N VAL A 275 -10.88 4.70 0.15
CA VAL A 275 -10.11 4.50 -1.09
C VAL A 275 -9.30 5.77 -1.35
N VAL A 276 -7.99 5.61 -1.57
CA VAL A 276 -7.07 6.74 -1.77
C VAL A 276 -6.33 6.58 -3.08
N SER A 277 -6.40 7.56 -3.97
CA SER A 277 -5.65 7.57 -5.22
C SER A 277 -4.49 8.56 -5.19
N GLY A 278 -3.33 8.10 -5.64
CA GLY A 278 -2.20 8.95 -5.98
C GLY A 278 -2.04 9.03 -7.48
N THR A 279 -1.95 10.23 -8.05
CA THR A 279 -1.82 10.41 -9.50
C THR A 279 -0.82 11.50 -9.91
N ILE A 280 -0.15 11.26 -11.03
CA ILE A 280 0.70 12.22 -11.75
C ILE A 280 0.17 12.51 -13.17
N GLY A 281 -1.12 12.21 -13.42
CA GLY A 281 -1.78 12.51 -14.69
C GLY A 281 -1.44 11.56 -15.83
N LEU A 282 -1.04 10.33 -15.50
CA LEU A 282 -0.77 9.26 -16.45
C LEU A 282 -1.89 8.23 -16.38
N LYS A 283 -2.40 7.84 -17.56
CA LYS A 283 -3.45 6.81 -17.68
C LYS A 283 -2.91 5.38 -17.53
N LYS A 284 -1.60 5.19 -17.71
CA LYS A 284 -0.95 3.87 -17.66
C LYS A 284 -0.26 3.68 -16.31
N LYS A 285 -0.35 2.46 -15.78
CA LYS A 285 0.40 2.01 -14.60
C LYS A 285 1.89 2.02 -14.95
N ILE A 286 2.67 2.79 -14.20
CA ILE A 286 4.13 2.84 -14.31
C ILE A 286 4.73 2.40 -12.97
N TYR A 287 5.73 1.52 -13.03
CA TYR A 287 6.45 1.09 -11.84
C TYR A 287 7.55 2.10 -11.51
N LEU A 288 7.52 2.61 -10.29
CA LEU A 288 8.46 3.58 -9.76
C LEU A 288 9.72 2.86 -9.25
N SER A 289 10.90 3.42 -9.53
CA SER A 289 12.15 2.87 -8.98
C SER A 289 12.28 3.03 -7.46
N LYS A 290 11.59 4.02 -6.89
CA LYS A 290 11.46 4.23 -5.44
C LYS A 290 10.00 4.07 -5.02
N PRO A 291 9.74 3.46 -3.85
CA PRO A 291 8.38 3.27 -3.39
C PRO A 291 7.75 4.57 -2.91
N VAL A 292 6.43 4.63 -3.00
CA VAL A 292 5.56 5.61 -2.35
C VAL A 292 5.08 5.01 -1.03
N PHE A 293 5.10 5.81 0.03
CA PHE A 293 4.55 5.40 1.33
C PHE A 293 3.18 6.04 1.52
N LEU A 294 2.19 5.21 1.81
CA LEU A 294 0.80 5.62 2.02
C LEU A 294 0.40 5.26 3.45
N THR A 295 -0.12 6.22 4.20
CA THR A 295 -0.66 6.00 5.54
C THR A 295 -2.16 6.24 5.50
N PHE A 296 -2.91 5.19 5.83
CA PHE A 296 -4.37 5.16 5.79
C PHE A 296 -4.93 5.26 7.19
N LYS A 297 -5.96 6.07 7.38
CA LYS A 297 -6.77 6.10 8.60
C LYS A 297 -7.78 4.94 8.58
N HIS A 298 -7.90 4.25 9.71
CA HIS A 298 -8.88 3.19 9.89
C HIS A 298 -10.29 3.73 10.03
N THR A 299 -11.25 3.10 9.36
CA THR A 299 -12.68 3.41 9.52
C THR A 299 -13.28 2.74 10.75
N GLN A 300 -12.77 1.57 11.13
CA GLN A 300 -13.20 0.84 12.33
C GLN A 300 -11.99 0.46 13.20
N ALA A 301 -12.21 0.41 14.51
CA ALA A 301 -11.22 -0.11 15.44
C ALA A 301 -11.09 -1.63 15.22
N VAL A 302 -9.87 -2.08 14.94
CA VAL A 302 -9.61 -3.46 14.56
C VAL A 302 -9.11 -4.26 15.76
N GLY A 303 -9.65 -5.46 15.96
CA GLY A 303 -9.18 -6.41 16.98
C GLY A 303 -7.76 -6.93 16.73
N THR A 304 -7.12 -7.42 17.79
CA THR A 304 -5.70 -7.81 17.85
C THR A 304 -5.32 -9.03 17.00
N GLU A 305 -6.27 -9.81 16.49
CA GLU A 305 -6.04 -11.03 15.68
C GLU A 305 -6.43 -10.86 14.20
N THR A 306 -6.11 -9.72 13.61
CA THR A 306 -6.45 -9.44 12.21
C THR A 306 -5.20 -9.19 11.36
N LYS A 307 -5.28 -9.59 10.09
CA LYS A 307 -4.23 -9.32 9.11
C LYS A 307 -4.62 -8.13 8.24
N HIS A 308 -3.76 -7.12 8.24
CA HIS A 308 -3.88 -5.97 7.33
C HIS A 308 -3.25 -6.30 5.98
N LEU A 309 -3.95 -5.98 4.90
CA LEU A 309 -3.50 -6.14 3.53
C LEU A 309 -3.56 -4.79 2.82
N CYS A 310 -2.41 -4.35 2.32
CA CYS A 310 -2.32 -3.20 1.42
C CYS A 310 -2.67 -3.65 0.01
N VAL A 311 -3.75 -3.10 -0.55
CA VAL A 311 -4.23 -3.44 -1.89
C VAL A 311 -4.34 -2.22 -2.77
N TYR A 312 -4.30 -2.46 -4.08
CA TYR A 312 -4.62 -1.48 -5.09
C TYR A 312 -5.70 -2.00 -6.04
N TRP A 313 -6.40 -1.07 -6.68
CA TRP A 313 -7.45 -1.36 -7.63
C TRP A 313 -6.85 -1.69 -9.00
N GLU A 314 -6.93 -2.96 -9.39
CA GLU A 314 -6.49 -3.43 -10.70
C GLU A 314 -7.65 -3.38 -11.69
N ALA A 315 -7.60 -2.41 -12.61
CA ALA A 315 -8.56 -2.28 -13.69
C ALA A 315 -8.37 -3.40 -14.73
N SER A 316 -9.42 -4.21 -14.96
CA SER A 316 -9.42 -5.26 -15.98
C SER A 316 -10.66 -5.20 -16.87
N LYS A 317 -10.59 -5.76 -18.09
CA LYS A 317 -11.74 -5.89 -19.01
C LYS A 317 -12.85 -6.80 -18.45
N GLU A 318 -12.52 -7.61 -17.44
CA GLU A 318 -13.42 -8.58 -16.83
C GLU A 318 -14.09 -8.06 -15.55
N GLY A 319 -13.82 -6.81 -15.15
CA GLY A 319 -14.56 -6.13 -14.09
C GLY A 319 -13.81 -5.93 -12.79
N GLY A 320 -12.54 -5.50 -12.85
CA GLY A 320 -11.78 -4.84 -11.78
C GLY A 320 -11.65 -5.59 -10.44
N SER A 321 -10.44 -5.67 -9.88
CA SER A 321 -10.26 -6.38 -8.60
C SER A 321 -9.22 -5.75 -7.69
N TRP A 322 -9.35 -5.99 -6.39
CA TRP A 322 -8.32 -5.64 -5.42
C TRP A 322 -7.14 -6.61 -5.54
N SER A 323 -5.94 -6.08 -5.76
CA SER A 323 -4.70 -6.84 -5.88
C SER A 323 -3.65 -6.34 -4.89
N THR A 324 -2.76 -7.22 -4.44
CA THR A 324 -1.62 -6.88 -3.56
C THR A 324 -0.32 -6.64 -4.34
N GLU A 325 -0.36 -6.81 -5.67
CA GLU A 325 0.85 -6.77 -6.50
C GLU A 325 1.54 -5.39 -6.48
N GLY A 326 2.83 -5.38 -6.17
CA GLY A 326 3.63 -4.15 -6.09
C GLY A 326 3.33 -3.30 -4.85
N CYS A 327 2.56 -3.81 -3.89
CA CYS A 327 2.29 -3.19 -2.59
C CYS A 327 2.59 -4.14 -1.43
N SER A 328 3.17 -3.61 -0.36
CA SER A 328 3.52 -4.35 0.85
C SER A 328 3.11 -3.60 2.12
N HIS A 329 2.60 -4.36 3.09
CA HIS A 329 2.31 -3.86 4.43
C HIS A 329 3.61 -3.57 5.20
N MET A 330 3.73 -2.38 5.79
CA MET A 330 4.90 -1.98 6.59
C MET A 330 4.63 -2.09 8.08
N GLY A 331 3.46 -1.64 8.52
CA GLY A 331 3.07 -1.62 9.92
C GLY A 331 1.69 -1.03 10.11
N SER A 332 1.01 -1.47 11.15
CA SER A 332 -0.31 -0.98 11.55
C SER A 332 -0.33 -0.70 13.04
N ASN A 333 -1.04 0.36 13.42
CA ASN A 333 -1.45 0.60 14.79
C ASN A 333 -2.99 0.52 14.85
N ASN A 334 -3.61 0.86 15.98
CA ASN A 334 -5.07 0.76 16.12
C ASN A 334 -5.84 1.72 15.20
N SER A 335 -5.24 2.84 14.77
CA SER A 335 -5.91 3.92 14.04
C SER A 335 -5.44 4.11 12.60
N HIS A 336 -4.27 3.57 12.23
CA HIS A 336 -3.62 3.79 10.95
C HIS A 336 -2.83 2.56 10.49
N THR A 337 -2.79 2.37 9.17
CA THR A 337 -1.94 1.38 8.51
C THR A 337 -1.03 2.08 7.50
N THR A 338 0.24 1.72 7.50
CA THR A 338 1.23 2.21 6.52
C THR A 338 1.54 1.12 5.49
N CYS A 339 1.45 1.50 4.23
CA CYS A 339 1.71 0.69 3.05
C CYS A 339 2.87 1.26 2.25
N GLN A 340 3.63 0.37 1.62
CA GLN A 340 4.70 0.68 0.68
C GLN A 340 4.29 0.17 -0.69
N CYS A 341 4.22 1.03 -1.71
CA CYS A 341 3.81 0.65 -3.07
C CYS A 341 4.80 1.17 -4.11
N PHE A 342 4.98 0.43 -5.20
CA PHE A 342 5.91 0.76 -6.29
C PHE A 342 5.22 1.31 -7.54
N HIS A 343 3.98 1.78 -7.43
CA HIS A 343 3.25 2.41 -8.53
C HIS A 343 2.28 3.44 -7.97
N LEU A 344 1.70 4.25 -8.85
CA LEU A 344 0.64 5.19 -8.52
C LEU A 344 -0.68 4.65 -9.10
N SER A 345 -1.68 4.53 -8.23
CA SER A 345 -2.98 3.94 -8.51
C SER A 345 -3.98 4.36 -7.43
N SER A 346 -5.12 3.67 -7.37
CA SER A 346 -6.08 3.73 -6.27
C SER A 346 -5.82 2.59 -5.28
N PHE A 347 -5.69 2.92 -4.00
CA PHE A 347 -5.27 2.04 -2.93
C PHE A 347 -6.30 1.97 -1.81
N ALA A 348 -6.28 0.87 -1.06
CA ALA A 348 -7.02 0.73 0.18
C ALA A 348 -6.37 -0.30 1.11
N VAL A 349 -6.86 -0.38 2.34
CA VAL A 349 -6.48 -1.39 3.32
C VAL A 349 -7.64 -2.34 3.55
N LEU A 350 -7.41 -3.60 3.22
CA LEU A 350 -8.30 -4.69 3.61
C LEU A 350 -7.84 -5.28 4.94
N VAL A 351 -8.80 -5.73 5.73
CA VAL A 351 -8.57 -6.47 6.96
C VAL A 351 -9.27 -7.81 6.80
N GLY A 352 -8.58 -8.89 7.16
CA GLY A 352 -9.17 -10.22 7.20
C GLY A 352 -8.79 -10.94 8.48
N LEU A 353 -9.69 -11.79 8.96
CA LEU A 353 -9.39 -12.72 10.03
C LEU A 353 -8.49 -13.81 9.48
N THR A 354 -7.36 -14.03 10.15
CA THR A 354 -6.58 -15.23 9.86
C THR A 354 -7.40 -16.43 10.30
N PRO A 355 -7.65 -17.44 9.43
CA PRO A 355 -8.34 -18.64 9.86
C PRO A 355 -7.61 -19.21 11.07
N LYS A 356 -8.32 -19.34 12.19
CA LYS A 356 -7.80 -20.04 13.36
C LYS A 356 -7.44 -21.45 12.90
N ALA A 357 -6.24 -21.93 13.23
CA ALA A 357 -5.86 -23.32 12.94
C ALA A 357 -6.97 -24.25 13.41
N ASP A 358 -7.32 -25.27 12.62
CA ASP A 358 -8.45 -26.16 12.91
C ASP A 358 -8.37 -26.60 14.38
N LEU A 359 -9.34 -26.14 15.18
CA LEU A 359 -9.38 -26.40 16.61
C LEU A 359 -9.32 -27.91 16.88
N VAL A 360 -9.94 -28.70 16.00
CA VAL A 360 -9.92 -30.16 16.02
C VAL A 360 -8.49 -30.71 15.86
N LEU A 361 -7.75 -30.26 14.84
CA LEU A 361 -6.38 -30.71 14.62
C LEU A 361 -5.44 -30.27 15.75
N THR A 362 -5.67 -29.07 16.29
CA THR A 362 -4.90 -28.57 17.43
C THR A 362 -5.14 -29.43 18.66
N VAL A 363 -6.40 -29.74 18.98
CA VAL A 363 -6.76 -30.61 20.12
C VAL A 363 -6.17 -32.01 19.94
N ILE A 364 -6.31 -32.62 18.77
CA ILE A 364 -5.73 -33.94 18.46
C ILE A 364 -4.21 -33.91 18.69
N THR A 365 -3.53 -32.88 18.19
CA THR A 365 -2.06 -32.74 18.31
C THR A 365 -1.63 -32.62 19.77
N TYR A 366 -2.25 -31.71 20.54
CA TYR A 366 -1.85 -31.48 21.93
C TYR A 366 -2.16 -32.68 22.83
N VAL A 367 -3.34 -33.28 22.70
CA VAL A 367 -3.71 -34.47 23.48
C VAL A 367 -2.84 -35.67 23.10
N GLY A 368 -2.65 -35.91 21.80
CA GLY A 368 -1.82 -37.02 21.30
C GLY A 368 -0.35 -36.89 21.71
N LEU A 369 0.23 -35.70 21.61
CA LEU A 369 1.60 -35.45 22.06
C LEU A 369 1.75 -35.57 23.58
N SER A 370 0.78 -35.10 24.36
CA SER A 370 0.81 -35.21 25.82
C SER A 370 0.77 -36.67 26.29
N LEU A 371 -0.11 -37.47 25.70
CA LEU A 371 -0.18 -38.91 25.97
C LEU A 371 1.11 -39.62 25.54
N SER A 372 1.64 -39.29 24.36
CA SER A 372 2.91 -39.84 23.86
C SER A 372 4.09 -39.51 24.77
N LEU A 373 4.16 -38.27 25.28
CA LEU A 373 5.17 -37.83 26.24
C LEU A 373 5.11 -38.63 27.54
N LEU A 374 3.90 -38.87 28.07
CA LEU A 374 3.71 -39.69 29.27
C LEU A 374 4.21 -41.12 29.05
N CYS A 375 3.84 -41.74 27.93
CA CYS A 375 4.30 -43.09 27.59
C CYS A 375 5.82 -43.17 27.41
N LEU A 376 6.43 -42.21 26.71
CA LEU A 376 7.88 -42.15 26.51
C LEU A 376 8.64 -41.94 27.82
N LEU A 377 8.10 -41.11 28.73
CA LEU A 377 8.67 -40.91 30.05
C LEU A 377 8.66 -42.21 30.86
N LEU A 378 7.52 -42.91 30.91
CA LEU A 378 7.40 -44.20 31.59
C LEU A 378 8.35 -45.26 31.02
N ALA A 379 8.48 -45.33 29.69
CA ALA A 379 9.42 -46.23 29.04
C ALA A 379 10.88 -45.90 29.41
N ALA A 380 11.29 -44.63 29.36
CA ALA A 380 12.63 -44.20 29.73
C ALA A 380 12.94 -44.51 31.21
N VAL A 381 12.02 -44.20 32.13
CA VAL A 381 12.14 -44.51 33.55
C VAL A 381 12.28 -46.02 33.78
N THR A 382 11.49 -46.83 33.08
CA THR A 382 11.56 -48.30 33.18
C THR A 382 12.93 -48.82 32.76
N PHE A 383 13.46 -48.36 31.62
CA PHE A 383 14.80 -48.78 31.15
C PHE A 383 15.95 -48.27 32.04
N LEU A 384 15.78 -47.13 32.70
CA LEU A 384 16.78 -46.57 33.62
C LEU A 384 16.79 -47.29 34.98
N LEU A 385 15.62 -47.57 35.57
CA LEU A 385 15.50 -48.18 36.90
C LEU A 385 15.69 -49.70 36.89
N CYS A 386 15.29 -50.37 35.80
CA CYS A 386 15.41 -51.82 35.69
C CYS A 386 16.79 -52.24 35.18
N GLN A 387 17.78 -52.22 36.07
CA GLN A 387 19.14 -52.68 35.82
C GLN A 387 19.26 -54.09 35.21
N PRO A 388 18.41 -55.10 35.56
CA PRO A 388 18.44 -56.43 34.94
C PRO A 388 18.12 -56.47 33.45
N ILE A 389 17.46 -55.42 32.93
CA ILE A 389 16.98 -55.33 31.54
C ILE A 389 18.00 -54.56 30.67
N GLN A 390 19.05 -53.98 31.26
CA GLN A 390 20.02 -53.14 30.56
C GLN A 390 20.96 -53.97 29.66
N ASN A 391 20.58 -54.09 28.39
CA ASN A 391 21.39 -54.66 27.32
C ASN A 391 21.69 -53.61 26.22
N THR A 392 22.51 -53.95 25.24
CA THR A 392 22.83 -53.07 24.10
C THR A 392 21.57 -52.65 23.32
N SER A 393 20.60 -53.55 23.15
CA SER A 393 19.29 -53.22 22.54
C SER A 393 18.46 -52.26 23.39
N THR A 394 18.40 -52.46 24.71
CA THR A 394 17.70 -51.57 25.64
C THR A 394 18.33 -50.18 25.67
N SER A 395 19.66 -50.10 25.57
CA SER A 395 20.37 -48.81 25.44
C SER A 395 20.05 -48.08 24.14
N LEU A 396 19.73 -48.80 23.05
CA LEU A 396 19.30 -48.20 21.78
C LEU A 396 17.89 -47.62 21.89
N HIS A 397 16.94 -48.42 22.39
CA HIS A 397 15.57 -47.96 22.62
C HIS A 397 15.51 -46.78 23.59
N LEU A 398 16.37 -46.76 24.62
CA LEU A 398 16.47 -45.63 25.56
C LEU A 398 16.92 -44.33 24.87
N GLN A 399 17.92 -44.38 23.97
CA GLN A 399 18.36 -43.17 23.27
C GLN A 399 17.31 -42.69 22.26
N LEU A 400 16.63 -43.61 21.57
CA LEU A 400 15.51 -43.29 20.69
C LEU A 400 14.37 -42.62 21.48
N SER A 401 13.96 -43.22 22.61
CA SER A 401 12.88 -42.68 23.43
C SER A 401 13.24 -41.32 24.03
N LEU A 402 14.49 -41.12 24.45
CA LEU A 402 14.98 -39.84 24.95
C LEU A 402 14.96 -38.75 23.87
N CYS A 403 15.41 -39.05 22.65
CA CYS A 403 15.39 -38.08 21.54
C CYS A 403 13.96 -37.67 21.18
N LEU A 404 13.04 -38.64 21.09
CA LEU A 404 11.62 -38.38 20.81
C LEU A 404 10.93 -37.61 21.95
N PHE A 405 11.24 -37.94 23.20
CA PHE A 405 10.71 -37.22 24.36
C PHE A 405 11.14 -35.75 24.33
N LEU A 406 12.43 -35.48 24.14
CA LEU A 406 12.95 -34.12 24.03
C LEU A 406 12.37 -33.37 22.82
N ALA A 407 12.22 -34.05 21.67
CA ALA A 407 11.63 -33.46 20.48
C ALA A 407 10.16 -33.05 20.72
N HIS A 408 9.35 -33.94 21.27
CA HIS A 408 7.94 -33.68 21.56
C HIS A 408 7.76 -32.60 22.64
N LEU A 409 8.58 -32.61 23.69
CA LEU A 409 8.55 -31.60 24.73
C LEU A 409 8.91 -30.21 24.16
N LEU A 410 9.96 -30.15 23.35
CA LEU A 410 10.39 -28.93 22.69
C LEU A 410 9.37 -28.44 21.66
N PHE A 411 8.68 -29.34 20.97
CA PHE A 411 7.60 -29.00 20.05
C PHE A 411 6.44 -28.34 20.81
N LEU A 412 5.98 -28.97 21.91
CA LEU A 412 4.83 -28.50 22.69
C LEU A 412 5.07 -27.13 23.35
N VAL A 413 6.27 -26.93 23.90
CA VAL A 413 6.62 -25.69 24.62
C VAL A 413 7.16 -24.61 23.68
N GLY A 414 7.85 -25.00 22.60
CA GLY A 414 8.69 -24.11 21.81
C GLY A 414 8.15 -23.69 20.45
N ILE A 415 7.21 -24.43 19.83
CA ILE A 415 6.83 -24.17 18.43
C ILE A 415 6.20 -22.78 18.22
N ASN A 416 5.46 -22.28 19.21
CA ASN A 416 4.78 -20.99 19.16
C ASN A 416 5.65 -19.80 19.64
N GLN A 417 6.86 -20.05 20.14
CA GLN A 417 7.75 -19.02 20.69
C GLN A 417 8.50 -18.25 19.59
N THR A 418 7.76 -17.51 18.76
CA THR A 418 8.28 -16.80 17.58
C THR A 418 9.08 -15.52 17.90
N LYS A 419 9.03 -15.06 19.16
CA LYS A 419 9.76 -13.88 19.64
C LYS A 419 10.58 -14.26 20.89
N PRO A 420 11.88 -13.94 20.96
CA PRO A 420 12.72 -13.29 19.95
C PRO A 420 13.12 -14.21 18.77
N LYS A 421 13.43 -13.64 17.60
CA LYS A 421 13.77 -14.42 16.38
C LYS A 421 14.96 -15.37 16.57
N ALA A 422 15.93 -14.98 17.40
CA ALA A 422 17.09 -15.81 17.73
C ALA A 422 16.68 -17.10 18.46
N LEU A 423 15.79 -16.99 19.46
CA LEU A 423 15.26 -18.14 20.20
C LEU A 423 14.51 -19.10 19.26
N CYS A 424 13.66 -18.56 18.39
CA CYS A 424 12.92 -19.34 17.41
C CYS A 424 13.83 -20.10 16.44
N SER A 425 14.93 -19.48 16.00
CA SER A 425 15.94 -20.13 15.16
C SER A 425 16.66 -21.27 15.89
N VAL A 426 16.98 -21.09 17.18
CA VAL A 426 17.62 -22.13 18.00
C VAL A 426 16.65 -23.30 18.24
N ILE A 427 15.39 -23.02 18.58
CA ILE A 427 14.35 -24.04 18.75
C ILE A 427 14.15 -24.84 17.46
N ALA A 428 14.05 -24.17 16.31
CA ALA A 428 13.93 -24.83 15.01
C ALA A 428 15.15 -25.71 14.70
N GLY A 429 16.36 -25.25 15.03
CA GLY A 429 17.60 -26.03 14.87
C GLY A 429 17.66 -27.25 15.78
N ALA A 430 17.30 -27.08 17.06
CA ALA A 430 17.26 -28.17 18.03
C ALA A 430 16.20 -29.22 17.67
N LEU A 431 15.01 -28.80 17.24
CA LEU A 431 13.99 -29.70 16.74
C LEU A 431 14.46 -30.48 15.49
N HIS A 432 15.08 -29.79 14.52
CA HIS A 432 15.66 -30.43 13.34
C HIS A 432 16.66 -31.53 13.73
N TYR A 433 17.57 -31.22 14.66
CA TYR A 433 18.54 -32.17 15.18
C TYR A 433 17.89 -33.36 15.90
N LEU A 434 16.96 -33.12 16.83
CA LEU A 434 16.35 -34.17 17.64
C LEU A 434 15.53 -35.16 16.80
N TYR A 435 14.80 -34.68 15.79
CA TYR A 435 14.07 -35.56 14.88
C TYR A 435 15.02 -36.37 13.98
N LEU A 436 16.07 -35.75 13.40
CA LEU A 436 17.08 -36.50 12.64
C LEU A 436 17.82 -37.54 13.48
N ALA A 437 18.15 -37.20 14.72
CA ALA A 437 18.74 -38.14 15.67
C ALA A 437 17.79 -39.31 15.95
N SER A 438 16.50 -39.05 16.13
CA SER A 438 15.49 -40.10 16.32
C SER A 438 15.45 -41.06 15.11
N PHE A 439 15.44 -40.54 13.87
CA PHE A 439 15.51 -41.38 12.67
C PHE A 439 16.81 -42.17 12.55
N THR A 440 17.95 -41.58 12.94
CA THR A 440 19.25 -42.27 12.89
C THR A 440 19.33 -43.37 13.95
N TRP A 441 18.80 -43.15 15.15
CA TRP A 441 18.69 -44.17 16.20
C TRP A 441 17.73 -45.29 15.82
N MET A 442 16.59 -44.96 15.19
CA MET A 442 15.67 -45.96 14.63
C MET A 442 16.34 -46.82 13.56
N PHE A 443 17.16 -46.24 12.69
CA PHE A 443 17.97 -46.98 11.71
C PHE A 443 18.98 -47.91 12.39
N LEU A 444 19.71 -47.40 13.40
CA LEU A 444 20.68 -48.19 14.17
C LEU A 444 20.01 -49.34 14.94
N GLU A 445 18.80 -49.13 15.44
CA GLU A 445 17.98 -50.18 16.04
C GLU A 445 17.62 -51.26 15.01
N GLY A 446 17.13 -50.87 13.83
CA GLY A 446 16.85 -51.80 12.73
C GLY A 446 18.09 -52.59 12.29
N LEU A 447 19.23 -51.91 12.15
CA LEU A 447 20.52 -52.55 11.83
C LEU A 447 20.98 -53.48 12.95
N HIS A 448 20.79 -53.10 14.21
CA HIS A 448 21.12 -53.92 15.37
C HIS A 448 20.31 -55.23 15.38
N LEU A 449 18.99 -55.14 15.16
CA LEU A 449 18.10 -56.31 15.04
C LEU A 449 18.51 -57.21 13.87
N PHE A 450 18.73 -56.61 12.70
CA PHE A 450 19.18 -57.33 11.50
C PHE A 450 20.47 -58.13 11.74
N LEU A 451 21.49 -57.49 12.32
CA LEU A 451 22.78 -58.13 12.63
C LEU A 451 22.65 -59.17 13.74
N THR A 452 21.78 -58.96 14.72
CA THR A 452 21.57 -59.93 15.81
C THR A 452 20.98 -61.23 15.27
N VAL A 453 19.96 -61.14 14.39
CA VAL A 453 19.37 -62.33 13.77
C VAL A 453 20.36 -63.04 12.83
N ARG A 454 21.07 -62.30 11.96
CA ARG A 454 22.03 -62.91 11.03
C ARG A 454 23.19 -63.61 11.75
N ASN A 455 23.66 -63.05 12.87
CA ASN A 455 24.77 -63.62 13.63
C ASN A 455 24.35 -64.74 14.60
N LEU A 456 23.05 -64.95 14.87
CA LEU A 456 22.59 -66.20 15.51
C LEU A 456 22.84 -67.43 14.64
N LYS A 457 23.12 -67.25 13.34
CA LYS A 457 23.52 -68.32 12.41
C LYS A 457 25.02 -68.65 12.40
N VAL A 458 25.89 -67.80 12.95
CA VAL A 458 27.36 -67.99 12.92
C VAL A 458 27.97 -67.55 14.25
N ALA A 459 28.35 -68.53 15.08
CA ALA A 459 28.83 -68.31 16.45
C ALA A 459 30.11 -67.45 16.52
N ASN A 460 29.98 -66.18 16.98
CA ASN A 460 31.04 -65.40 17.63
C ASN A 460 30.48 -64.04 18.15
N TYR A 461 29.85 -64.03 19.32
CA TYR A 461 29.05 -62.89 19.82
C TYR A 461 29.73 -62.03 20.92
N THR A 462 30.74 -62.52 21.63
CA THR A 462 31.20 -61.92 22.90
C THR A 462 32.31 -60.87 22.79
N SER A 463 33.12 -60.84 21.73
CA SER A 463 34.22 -59.85 21.59
C SER A 463 33.81 -58.53 20.89
N ALA A 464 32.70 -58.53 20.15
CA ALA A 464 32.27 -57.39 19.32
C ALA A 464 31.48 -56.28 20.06
N GLY A 465 31.03 -56.51 21.31
CA GLY A 465 30.10 -55.62 22.02
C GLY A 465 30.65 -54.23 22.39
N ARG A 466 31.93 -54.14 22.81
CA ARG A 466 32.57 -52.85 23.16
C ARG A 466 32.89 -52.01 21.92
N PHE A 467 33.35 -52.65 20.85
CA PHE A 467 33.68 -51.99 19.59
C PHE A 467 32.42 -51.41 18.91
N LYS A 468 31.31 -52.15 18.98
CA LYS A 468 30.00 -51.73 18.44
C LYS A 468 29.46 -50.48 19.16
N LYS A 469 29.52 -50.41 20.50
CA LYS A 469 29.07 -49.21 21.27
C LYS A 469 29.91 -47.95 20.95
N ARG A 470 31.23 -48.08 20.77
CA ARG A 470 32.12 -46.94 20.49
C ARG A 470 31.82 -46.26 19.15
N PHE A 471 31.39 -47.02 18.14
CA PHE A 471 31.07 -46.49 16.81
C PHE A 471 29.61 -46.04 16.65
N MET A 472 28.68 -46.69 17.37
CA MET A 472 27.24 -46.47 17.26
C MET A 472 26.79 -45.09 17.79
N TYR A 473 27.36 -44.61 18.90
CA TYR A 473 27.05 -43.28 19.45
C TYR A 473 27.52 -42.12 18.55
N PRO A 474 28.77 -42.10 18.04
CA PRO A 474 29.20 -41.13 17.05
C PRO A 474 28.37 -41.17 15.76
N PHE A 475 27.93 -42.34 15.30
CA PHE A 475 27.06 -42.44 14.14
C PHE A 475 25.66 -41.85 14.42
N GLY A 476 25.05 -42.25 15.54
CA GLY A 476 23.69 -41.87 15.94
C GLY A 476 23.49 -40.37 16.15
N TYR A 477 24.46 -39.70 16.78
CA TYR A 477 24.39 -38.25 17.03
C TYR A 477 25.21 -37.41 16.05
N GLY A 478 26.33 -37.94 15.55
CA GLY A 478 27.25 -37.20 14.70
C GLY A 478 26.68 -36.92 13.31
N ILE A 479 26.01 -37.89 12.67
CA ILE A 479 25.40 -37.66 11.35
C ILE A 479 24.34 -36.54 11.39
N PRO A 480 23.34 -36.58 12.29
CA PRO A 480 22.42 -35.46 12.49
C PRO A 480 23.13 -34.12 12.77
N ALA A 481 24.17 -34.12 13.60
CA ALA A 481 24.92 -32.91 13.93
C ALA A 481 25.59 -32.29 12.71
N VAL A 482 26.23 -33.10 11.85
CA VAL A 482 26.85 -32.63 10.61
C VAL A 482 25.80 -32.06 9.66
N ILE A 483 24.67 -32.75 9.47
CA ILE A 483 23.59 -32.27 8.58
C ILE A 483 23.06 -30.91 9.04
N VAL A 484 22.78 -30.76 10.34
CA VAL A 484 22.27 -29.50 10.91
C VAL A 484 23.33 -28.41 10.85
N ALA A 485 24.61 -28.70 11.11
CA ALA A 485 25.70 -27.74 11.01
C ALA A 485 25.88 -27.19 9.59
N VAL A 486 25.86 -28.07 8.57
CA VAL A 486 25.91 -27.66 7.16
C VAL A 486 24.68 -26.83 6.79
N SER A 487 23.50 -27.23 7.25
CA SER A 487 22.24 -26.52 6.98
C SER A 487 22.21 -25.13 7.64
N ALA A 488 22.71 -25.00 8.87
CA ALA A 488 22.85 -23.73 9.58
C ALA A 488 23.88 -22.81 8.92
N GLY A 489 25.01 -23.36 8.46
CA GLY A 489 26.03 -22.63 7.71
C GLY A 489 25.52 -22.12 6.36
N ALA A 490 24.74 -22.93 5.63
CA ALA A 490 24.17 -22.55 4.34
C ALA A 490 23.09 -21.45 4.45
N GLY A 491 22.42 -21.33 5.60
CA GLY A 491 21.44 -20.26 5.79
C GLY A 491 20.71 -20.27 7.13
N HIS A 492 21.34 -19.73 8.17
CA HIS A 492 20.73 -19.57 9.49
C HIS A 492 19.38 -18.80 9.46
N LYS A 493 19.17 -17.90 8.47
CA LYS A 493 17.92 -17.12 8.30
C LYS A 493 16.71 -17.95 7.84
N ASN A 494 16.95 -19.22 7.47
CA ASN A 494 15.92 -20.17 7.05
C ASN A 494 15.36 -21.01 8.21
N TYR A 495 15.94 -20.90 9.40
CA TYR A 495 15.42 -21.51 10.63
C TYR A 495 14.43 -20.57 11.31
N GLY A 496 13.18 -20.99 11.41
CA GLY A 496 12.08 -20.23 12.00
C GLY A 496 11.29 -19.43 10.97
N THR A 497 9.96 -19.38 11.18
CA THR A 497 9.04 -18.54 10.43
C THR A 497 8.43 -17.47 11.35
N ASN A 498 7.62 -16.56 10.78
CA ASN A 498 6.91 -15.58 11.60
C ASN A 498 5.73 -16.18 12.37
N THR A 499 5.29 -17.41 12.06
CA THR A 499 4.12 -18.05 12.68
C THR A 499 4.49 -19.22 13.56
N HIS A 500 5.58 -19.94 13.28
CA HIS A 500 6.03 -21.10 14.02
C HIS A 500 7.55 -21.31 13.90
N CYS A 501 8.15 -21.92 14.92
CA CYS A 501 9.60 -22.15 14.99
C CYS A 501 10.01 -23.47 14.34
N TRP A 502 9.91 -23.50 13.01
CA TRP A 502 10.33 -24.61 12.17
C TRP A 502 11.11 -24.15 10.92
N LEU A 503 11.67 -25.09 10.16
CA LEU A 503 12.35 -24.83 8.89
C LEU A 503 11.39 -24.17 7.87
N LYS A 504 11.88 -23.17 7.14
CA LYS A 504 11.14 -22.58 6.01
C LYS A 504 11.01 -23.58 4.85
N LEU A 505 9.84 -23.57 4.21
CA LEU A 505 9.57 -24.33 2.97
C LEU A 505 10.18 -23.66 1.73
N ASP A 506 10.51 -22.38 1.80
CA ASP A 506 11.04 -21.61 0.69
C ASP A 506 12.41 -22.15 0.23
N LYS A 507 12.62 -22.19 -1.09
CA LYS A 507 13.86 -22.63 -1.76
C LYS A 507 14.29 -24.07 -1.48
N GLY A 508 13.38 -24.94 -1.02
CA GLY A 508 13.68 -26.36 -0.82
C GLY A 508 14.55 -26.64 0.40
N PHE A 509 14.68 -25.71 1.36
CA PHE A 509 15.45 -25.93 2.58
C PHE A 509 14.93 -27.12 3.41
N ILE A 510 13.64 -27.45 3.27
CA ILE A 510 13.02 -28.66 3.85
C ILE A 510 13.68 -29.97 3.39
N TRP A 511 14.34 -29.99 2.21
CA TRP A 511 15.08 -31.17 1.73
C TRP A 511 16.27 -31.54 2.63
N SER A 512 16.79 -30.60 3.44
CA SER A 512 17.81 -30.91 4.45
C SER A 512 17.32 -31.90 5.52
N PHE A 513 16.01 -31.92 5.78
CA PHE A 513 15.36 -32.87 6.68
C PHE A 513 14.79 -34.06 5.91
N THR A 514 13.96 -33.80 4.90
CA THR A 514 13.22 -34.85 4.18
C THR A 514 14.14 -35.77 3.37
N GLY A 515 15.24 -35.26 2.82
CA GLY A 515 16.21 -36.04 2.06
C GLY A 515 16.85 -37.15 2.90
N PRO A 516 17.55 -36.83 4.01
CA PRO A 516 18.09 -37.85 4.91
C PRO A 516 17.06 -38.84 5.44
N VAL A 517 15.86 -38.37 5.82
CA VAL A 517 14.77 -39.23 6.31
C VAL A 517 14.33 -40.22 5.21
N ALA A 518 14.16 -39.76 3.97
CA ALA A 518 13.81 -40.62 2.86
C ALA A 518 14.87 -41.69 2.59
N VAL A 519 16.16 -41.32 2.60
CA VAL A 519 17.27 -42.28 2.44
C VAL A 519 17.27 -43.32 3.56
N ILE A 520 17.09 -42.90 4.81
CA ILE A 520 17.04 -43.82 5.97
C ILE A 520 15.87 -44.80 5.83
N ILE A 521 14.68 -44.31 5.48
CA ILE A 521 13.49 -45.16 5.29
C ILE A 521 13.72 -46.14 4.14
N LEU A 522 14.23 -45.69 3.00
CA LEU A 522 14.50 -46.55 1.83
C LEU A 522 15.51 -47.66 2.14
N VAL A 523 16.60 -47.34 2.85
CA VAL A 523 17.59 -48.36 3.25
C VAL A 523 16.98 -49.32 4.27
N GLY A 524 16.17 -48.81 5.21
CA GLY A 524 15.48 -49.62 6.21
C GLY A 524 14.48 -50.60 5.61
N THR A 525 13.61 -50.14 4.69
CA THR A 525 12.62 -51.00 4.02
C THR A 525 13.28 -52.04 3.13
N GLN A 526 14.31 -51.66 2.39
CA GLN A 526 15.06 -52.60 1.55
C GLN A 526 15.72 -53.69 2.39
N GLY A 527 16.28 -53.34 3.56
CA GLY A 527 16.80 -54.31 4.52
C GLY A 527 15.75 -55.31 5.01
N GLN A 528 14.52 -54.86 5.24
CA GLN A 528 13.40 -55.71 5.68
C GLN A 528 12.82 -56.57 4.55
N VAL A 529 12.77 -56.06 3.32
CA VAL A 529 12.38 -56.83 2.12
C VAL A 529 13.41 -57.91 1.82
N TYR A 530 14.71 -57.60 1.88
CA TYR A 530 15.77 -58.60 1.76
C TYR A 530 15.67 -59.66 2.86
N TRP A 531 15.27 -59.27 4.07
CA TRP A 531 15.05 -60.19 5.17
C TRP A 531 13.88 -61.15 4.91
N CYS A 532 12.72 -60.65 4.45
CA CYS A 532 11.59 -61.48 4.03
C CYS A 532 11.94 -62.41 2.86
N ALA A 533 12.67 -61.90 1.85
CA ALA A 533 13.08 -62.69 0.69
C ALA A 533 14.10 -63.79 1.06
N SER A 534 15.04 -63.50 1.96
CA SER A 534 16.03 -64.50 2.42
C SER A 534 15.47 -65.47 3.47
N ALA A 535 14.45 -65.09 4.24
CA ALA A 535 13.69 -66.02 5.07
C ALA A 535 12.79 -66.94 4.25
N GLY A 536 12.17 -66.44 3.16
CA GLY A 536 11.37 -67.24 2.23
C GLY A 536 12.20 -68.25 1.41
N ALA A 537 13.46 -67.92 1.08
CA ALA A 537 14.38 -68.82 0.37
C ALA A 537 14.99 -69.94 1.26
N LEU A 538 14.70 -69.93 2.57
CA LEU A 538 15.15 -70.95 3.53
C LEU A 538 14.01 -71.87 4.01
N ILE A 539 12.79 -71.67 3.49
CA ILE A 539 11.59 -72.50 3.75
C ILE A 539 11.23 -73.33 2.50
N VAL A 540 12.10 -73.36 1.48
CA VAL A 540 12.01 -74.28 0.33
C VAL A 540 13.18 -75.25 0.36
#